data_AF-A0AAN8UK50-F1
#
_entry.id   AF-A0AAN8UK50-F1
#
_cell.length_a   1.000
_cell.length_b   1.000
_cell.length_c   1.000
_cell.angle_alpha   90.00
_cell.angle_beta   90.00
_cell.angle_gamma   90.00
#
_symmetry.space_group_name_H-M   'P 1'
#
loop_
_entity.id
_entity.type
_entity.pdbx_description
1 polymer ?
#
loop_
_entity_poly.entity_id
_entity_poly.type
_entity_poly.pdbx_seq_one_letter_code
_entity_poly.pdbx_strand_id
1 'polypeptide(L)'
;MDDGSKSLIRNLVAFEQCHHPPGDYYLSNYISFIKCLAKTPKDVDLLVQNEIIVNLLGDNEAVSDLLHSACENIMTTPSMFYYSRLCEELIAYCKKPWNSYKTTLKCDYFKTPWMTATTIAAMVTELDANLQAYGLMLKAFQFAISHSLISIEALFVYLKIYAFTFSAVTVGQIEEIDREEKGEIEKPERDGTM
;
A
#
# COMPACT_ATOMS: atom_id res chain seq x y z
N MET A 1 0.16 49.57 13.75
CA MET A 1 1.50 50.16 13.57
C MET A 1 2.19 49.36 12.49
N ASP A 2 2.23 49.83 11.24
CA ASP A 2 2.88 49.10 10.13
C ASP A 2 3.43 50.04 9.00
N ASP A 3 3.28 51.36 9.14
CA ASP A 3 3.71 52.28 8.07
C ASP A 3 5.24 52.28 7.86
N GLY A 4 6.02 52.04 8.93
CA GLY A 4 7.49 51.98 8.85
C GLY A 4 8.00 50.82 8.01
N SER A 5 7.47 49.61 8.21
CA SER A 5 7.87 48.40 7.46
C SER A 5 7.48 48.53 5.99
N LYS A 6 6.28 49.04 5.71
CA LYS A 6 5.79 49.34 4.36
C LYS A 6 6.73 50.29 3.62
N SER A 7 7.05 51.43 4.24
CA SER A 7 7.93 52.43 3.65
C SER A 7 9.35 51.89 3.46
N LEU A 8 9.88 51.11 4.39
CA LEU A 8 11.21 50.50 4.26
C LEU A 8 11.30 49.56 3.06
N ILE A 9 10.36 48.62 2.92
CA ILE A 9 10.37 47.67 1.80
C ILE A 9 10.23 48.42 0.47
N ARG A 10 9.31 49.39 0.38
CA ARG A 10 9.13 50.21 -0.84
C ARG A 10 10.38 51.02 -1.17
N ASN A 11 11.03 51.61 -0.18
CA ASN A 11 12.26 52.38 -0.38
C ASN A 11 13.42 51.49 -0.82
N LEU A 12 13.55 50.28 -0.27
CA LEU A 12 14.58 49.32 -0.67
C LEU A 12 14.37 48.85 -2.11
N VAL A 13 13.13 48.56 -2.50
CA VAL A 13 12.80 48.18 -3.88
C VAL A 13 13.04 49.34 -4.84
N ALA A 14 12.63 50.56 -4.48
CA ALA A 14 12.89 51.75 -5.30
C ALA A 14 14.40 52.01 -5.44
N PHE A 15 15.16 51.86 -4.35
CA PHE A 15 16.62 51.96 -4.37
C PHE A 15 17.23 50.91 -5.31
N GLU A 16 16.81 49.66 -5.21
CA GLU A 16 17.28 48.60 -6.11
C GLU A 16 17.01 48.94 -7.57
N GLN A 17 15.78 49.34 -7.91
CA GLN A 17 15.35 49.65 -9.27
C GLN A 17 15.99 50.92 -9.85
N CYS A 18 16.34 51.90 -9.01
CA CYS A 18 16.99 53.12 -9.47
C CYS A 18 18.51 52.95 -9.69
N HIS A 19 19.15 52.05 -8.94
CA HIS A 19 20.60 51.92 -8.93
C HIS A 19 21.14 50.71 -9.72
N HIS A 20 20.31 49.70 -9.99
CA HIS A 20 20.71 48.49 -10.71
C HIS A 20 20.14 48.47 -12.12
N PRO A 21 20.84 47.83 -13.08
CA PRO A 21 20.31 47.67 -14.44
C PRO A 21 19.08 46.74 -14.46
N PRO A 22 18.22 46.88 -15.47
CA PRO A 22 17.09 45.97 -15.68
C PRO A 22 17.52 44.51 -15.72
N GLY A 23 16.93 43.69 -14.84
CA GLY A 23 17.23 42.26 -14.70
C GLY A 23 18.07 41.91 -13.48
N ASP A 24 18.66 42.90 -12.80
CA ASP A 24 19.46 42.73 -11.58
C ASP A 24 18.66 43.14 -10.32
N TYR A 25 17.38 42.71 -10.27
CA TYR A 25 16.42 43.09 -9.23
C TYR A 25 16.16 41.92 -8.27
N TYR A 26 17.18 41.44 -7.58
CA TYR A 26 17.10 40.26 -6.71
C TYR A 26 16.08 40.41 -5.58
N LEU A 27 16.09 41.55 -4.88
CA LEU A 27 15.20 41.85 -3.77
C LEU A 27 13.76 41.99 -4.26
N SER A 28 13.54 42.73 -5.34
CA SER A 28 12.22 42.89 -5.98
C SER A 28 11.65 41.54 -6.44
N ASN A 29 12.48 40.71 -7.09
CA ASN A 29 12.10 39.37 -7.52
C ASN A 29 11.78 38.46 -6.33
N TYR A 30 12.54 38.56 -5.24
CA TYR A 30 12.30 37.78 -4.02
C TYR A 30 10.99 38.17 -3.34
N ILE A 31 10.77 39.46 -3.13
CA ILE A 31 9.54 39.99 -2.53
C ILE A 31 8.32 39.60 -3.38
N SER A 32 8.45 39.66 -4.71
CA SER A 32 7.40 39.23 -5.64
C SER A 32 7.16 37.73 -5.57
N PHE A 33 8.21 36.91 -5.45
CA PHE A 33 8.09 35.47 -5.24
C PHE A 33 7.34 35.14 -3.95
N ILE A 34 7.73 35.75 -2.82
CA ILE A 34 7.06 35.55 -1.53
C ILE A 34 5.61 36.02 -1.56
N LYS A 35 5.30 37.15 -2.21
CA LYS A 35 3.91 37.59 -2.43
C LYS A 35 3.07 36.55 -3.19
N CYS A 36 3.65 35.89 -4.20
CA CYS A 36 2.96 34.85 -4.95
C CYS A 36 2.64 33.62 -4.09
N LEU A 37 3.49 33.30 -3.10
CA LEU A 37 3.26 32.22 -2.16
C LEU A 37 2.29 32.61 -1.03
N ALA A 38 2.38 33.83 -0.53
CA ALA A 38 1.65 34.34 0.63
C ALA A 38 0.42 35.18 0.24
N LYS A 39 -0.51 34.60 -0.52
CA LYS A 39 -1.66 35.35 -1.07
C LYS A 39 -2.77 35.59 -0.04
N THR A 40 -2.88 34.71 0.96
CA THR A 40 -3.86 34.79 2.04
C THR A 40 -3.17 34.69 3.40
N PRO A 41 -3.80 35.14 4.50
CA PRO A 41 -3.25 34.97 5.85
C PRO A 41 -2.98 33.50 6.21
N LYS A 42 -3.73 32.57 5.61
CA LYS A 42 -3.51 31.13 5.79
C LYS A 42 -2.26 30.64 5.07
N ASP A 43 -1.94 31.22 3.91
CA ASP A 43 -0.69 30.91 3.22
C ASP A 43 0.51 31.45 4.02
N VAL A 44 0.39 32.65 4.59
CA VAL A 44 1.37 33.21 5.53
C VAL A 44 1.57 32.27 6.72
N ASP A 45 0.49 31.80 7.35
CA ASP A 45 0.56 30.86 8.47
C ASP A 45 1.35 29.59 8.11
N LEU A 46 1.08 29.00 6.94
CA LEU A 46 1.81 27.84 6.45
C LEU A 46 3.29 28.14 6.23
N LEU A 47 3.63 29.28 5.62
CA LEU A 47 5.02 29.66 5.39
C LEU A 47 5.78 29.92 6.70
N VAL A 48 5.12 30.50 7.70
CA VAL A 48 5.69 30.72 9.04
C VAL A 48 5.88 29.40 9.77
N GLN A 49 4.89 28.50 9.75
CA GLN A 49 4.97 27.17 10.39
C GLN A 49 6.06 26.30 9.79
N ASN A 50 6.38 26.48 8.50
CA ASN A 50 7.47 25.79 7.83
C ASN A 50 8.79 26.57 7.87
N GLU A 51 8.88 27.64 8.68
CA GLU A 51 10.08 28.47 8.88
C GLU A 51 10.64 29.11 7.59
N ILE A 52 9.79 29.27 6.57
CA ILE A 52 10.16 29.89 5.28
C ILE A 52 10.22 31.42 5.42
N ILE A 53 9.32 32.01 6.22
CA ILE A 53 9.30 33.42 6.55
C ILE A 53 9.13 33.61 8.07
N VAL A 54 9.71 34.69 8.61
CA VAL A 54 9.56 35.04 10.02
C VAL A 54 8.49 36.13 10.14
N ASN A 55 7.43 35.86 10.89
CA ASN A 55 6.41 36.86 11.17
C ASN A 55 6.88 37.80 12.29
N LEU A 56 7.39 38.97 11.90
CA LEU A 56 7.81 40.03 12.82
C LEU A 56 6.67 40.99 13.22
N LEU A 57 5.53 40.92 12.53
CA LEU A 57 4.35 41.77 12.77
C LEU A 57 3.41 41.17 13.83
N GLY A 58 3.58 39.89 14.15
CA GLY A 58 2.76 39.16 15.13
C GLY A 58 1.37 38.76 14.62
N ASP A 59 0.97 39.24 13.44
CA ASP A 59 -0.31 38.94 12.80
C ASP A 59 -0.10 38.58 11.32
N ASN A 60 -0.71 37.46 10.90
CA ASN A 60 -0.60 36.94 9.55
C ASN A 60 -1.38 37.78 8.53
N GLU A 61 -2.46 38.46 8.97
CA GLU A 61 -3.23 39.39 8.13
C GLU A 61 -2.39 40.63 7.82
N ALA A 62 -1.78 41.23 8.85
CA ALA A 62 -0.83 42.33 8.67
C ALA A 62 0.32 42.00 7.70
N VAL A 63 0.90 40.78 7.76
CA VAL A 63 1.96 40.35 6.81
C VAL A 63 1.42 40.22 5.38
N SER A 64 0.25 39.61 5.20
CA SER A 64 -0.40 39.48 3.89
C SER A 64 -0.66 40.85 3.27
N ASP A 65 -1.18 41.80 4.05
CA ASP A 65 -1.46 43.17 3.62
C ASP A 65 -0.19 43.97 3.32
N LEU A 66 0.85 43.79 4.13
CA LEU A 66 2.18 44.36 3.88
C LEU A 66 2.71 43.90 2.53
N LEU A 67 2.69 42.60 2.25
CA LEU A 67 3.16 42.04 0.97
C LEU A 67 2.29 42.50 -0.20
N HIS A 68 0.97 42.58 -0.02
CA HIS A 68 0.08 43.03 -1.09
C HIS A 68 0.39 44.48 -1.49
N SER A 69 0.44 45.36 -0.49
CA SER A 69 0.64 46.80 -0.65
C SER A 69 2.08 47.17 -1.04
N ALA A 70 3.11 46.54 -0.45
CA ALA A 70 4.51 46.80 -0.80
C ALA A 70 4.81 46.50 -2.26
N CYS A 71 4.09 45.55 -2.85
CA CYS A 71 4.31 45.06 -4.20
C CYS A 71 3.45 45.73 -5.28
N GLU A 72 2.60 46.71 -4.96
CA GLU A 72 1.71 47.36 -5.94
C GLU A 72 2.46 48.08 -7.06
N ASN A 73 3.72 48.47 -6.84
CA ASN A 73 4.50 49.27 -7.79
C ASN A 73 5.85 48.64 -8.18
N ILE A 74 6.01 47.34 -7.97
CA ILE A 74 7.27 46.67 -8.30
C ILE A 74 7.31 46.39 -9.82
N MET A 75 8.28 46.99 -10.52
CA MET A 75 8.56 46.66 -11.90
C MET A 75 9.33 45.33 -11.98
N THR A 76 8.60 44.23 -12.12
CA THR A 76 9.18 42.93 -12.49
C THR A 76 9.06 42.70 -14.00
N THR A 77 10.18 42.50 -14.68
CA THR A 77 10.19 42.03 -16.08
C THR A 77 10.06 40.51 -16.09
N PRO A 78 8.97 39.92 -16.62
CA PRO A 78 8.74 38.46 -16.54
C PRO A 78 9.85 37.62 -17.17
N SER A 79 10.50 38.12 -18.23
CA SER A 79 11.62 37.43 -18.90
C SER A 79 12.93 37.43 -18.10
N MET A 80 13.03 38.22 -17.03
CA MET A 80 14.23 38.35 -16.19
C MET A 80 13.93 38.03 -14.72
N PHE A 81 12.83 37.30 -14.46
CA PHE A 81 12.47 36.90 -13.12
C PHE A 81 13.42 35.80 -12.63
N TYR A 82 14.23 36.14 -11.63
CA TYR A 82 15.29 35.25 -11.13
C TYR A 82 14.77 33.90 -10.62
N TYR A 83 13.58 33.87 -9.99
CA TYR A 83 12.98 32.66 -9.44
C TYR A 83 12.08 31.91 -10.42
N SER A 84 12.13 32.22 -11.73
CA SER A 84 11.29 31.58 -12.76
C SER A 84 11.45 30.07 -12.77
N ARG A 85 12.69 29.57 -12.80
CA ARG A 85 12.98 28.13 -12.77
C ARG A 85 12.44 27.46 -11.50
N LEU A 86 12.57 28.12 -10.35
CA LEU A 86 12.05 27.60 -9.08
C LEU A 86 10.52 27.52 -9.10
N CYS A 87 9.83 28.52 -9.64
CA CYS A 87 8.39 28.49 -9.85
C CYS A 87 7.98 27.33 -10.77
N GLU A 88 8.69 27.11 -11.88
CA GLU A 88 8.42 26.01 -12.80
C GLU A 88 8.61 24.65 -12.13
N GLU A 89 9.70 24.47 -11.38
CA GLU A 89 9.97 23.25 -10.61
C GLU A 89 8.88 23.01 -9.55
N LEU A 90 8.44 24.05 -8.84
CA LEU A 90 7.37 23.98 -7.85
C LEU A 90 6.02 23.60 -8.51
N ILE A 91 5.68 24.23 -9.62
CA ILE A 91 4.46 23.91 -10.39
C ILE A 91 4.53 22.48 -10.91
N ALA A 92 5.67 22.05 -11.46
CA ALA A 92 5.88 20.70 -11.94
C ALA A 92 5.74 19.67 -10.81
N TYR A 93 6.27 19.98 -9.62
CA TYR A 93 6.08 19.17 -8.42
C TYR A 93 4.58 19.07 -8.08
N CYS A 94 3.86 20.19 -7.98
CA CYS A 94 2.43 20.19 -7.68
C CYS A 94 1.59 19.42 -8.72
N LYS A 95 1.99 19.43 -9.99
CA LYS A 95 1.31 18.71 -11.08
C LYS A 95 1.57 17.20 -11.10
N LYS A 96 2.53 16.67 -10.34
CA LYS A 96 2.77 15.22 -10.30
C LYS A 96 1.52 14.50 -9.76
N PRO A 97 0.98 13.48 -10.47
CA PRO A 97 -0.22 12.77 -10.04
C PRO A 97 -0.12 12.23 -8.61
N TRP A 98 1.06 11.71 -8.24
CA TRP A 98 1.34 11.22 -6.89
C TRP A 98 1.15 12.29 -5.80
N ASN A 99 1.54 13.53 -6.07
CA ASN A 99 1.40 14.63 -5.10
C ASN A 99 -0.06 15.07 -4.96
N SER A 100 -0.84 14.98 -6.06
CA SER A 100 -2.29 15.15 -6.02
C SER A 100 -2.94 14.07 -5.15
N TYR A 101 -2.67 12.79 -5.40
CA TYR A 101 -3.20 11.68 -4.59
C TYR A 101 -2.83 11.81 -3.11
N LYS A 102 -1.58 12.16 -2.79
CA LYS A 102 -1.14 12.40 -1.42
C LYS A 102 -1.92 13.53 -0.74
N THR A 103 -2.20 14.59 -1.48
CA THR A 103 -2.99 15.74 -0.98
C THR A 103 -4.43 15.32 -0.73
N THR A 104 -5.07 14.61 -1.66
CA THR A 104 -6.43 14.05 -1.50
C THR A 104 -6.51 13.11 -0.29
N LEU A 105 -5.56 12.18 -0.13
CA LEU A 105 -5.50 11.29 1.03
C LEU A 105 -5.42 12.08 2.34
N LYS A 106 -4.56 13.09 2.41
CA LYS A 106 -4.40 13.92 3.61
C LYS A 106 -5.64 14.78 3.89
N CYS A 107 -6.19 15.45 2.88
CA CYS A 107 -7.25 16.44 3.05
C CYS A 107 -8.64 15.81 3.21
N ASP A 108 -8.91 14.69 2.54
CA ASP A 108 -10.25 14.10 2.50
C ASP A 108 -10.40 12.95 3.49
N TYR A 109 -9.37 12.10 3.63
CA TYR A 109 -9.43 10.92 4.50
C TYR A 109 -8.87 11.19 5.90
N PHE A 110 -7.82 12.00 6.02
CA PHE A 110 -7.19 12.34 7.31
C PHE A 110 -7.62 13.70 7.88
N LYS A 111 -8.78 14.21 7.45
CA LYS A 111 -9.28 15.54 7.86
C LYS A 111 -9.56 15.66 9.35
N THR A 112 -10.05 14.57 9.96
CA THR A 112 -10.38 14.51 11.39
C THR A 112 -9.85 13.22 12.01
N PRO A 113 -9.57 13.21 13.33
CA PRO A 113 -9.17 11.99 14.03
C PRO A 113 -10.18 10.86 13.84
N TRP A 114 -11.48 11.19 13.80
CA TRP A 114 -12.55 10.20 13.59
C TRP A 114 -12.52 9.61 12.18
N MET A 115 -12.46 10.44 11.12
CA MET A 115 -12.35 9.92 9.75
C MET A 115 -11.12 9.01 9.60
N THR A 116 -9.99 9.43 10.17
CA THR A 116 -8.76 8.63 10.21
C THR A 116 -9.00 7.26 10.84
N ALA A 117 -9.63 7.21 12.02
CA ALA A 117 -9.94 5.96 12.71
C ALA A 117 -10.88 5.07 11.87
N THR A 118 -11.91 5.65 11.25
CA THR A 118 -12.84 4.88 10.40
C THR A 118 -12.17 4.31 9.16
N THR A 119 -11.27 5.07 8.52
CA THR A 119 -10.50 4.60 7.36
C THR A 119 -9.56 3.46 7.74
N ILE A 120 -8.86 3.58 8.87
CA ILE A 120 -7.98 2.50 9.38
C ILE A 120 -8.79 1.26 9.72
N ALA A 121 -9.92 1.42 10.42
CA ALA A 121 -10.79 0.30 10.76
C ALA A 121 -11.30 -0.43 9.51
N ALA A 122 -11.73 0.31 8.48
CA ALA A 122 -12.16 -0.28 7.21
C ALA A 122 -11.05 -1.12 6.54
N MET A 123 -9.82 -0.59 6.48
CA MET A 123 -8.67 -1.31 5.93
C MET A 123 -8.38 -2.59 6.71
N VAL A 124 -8.42 -2.53 8.05
CA VAL A 124 -8.19 -3.69 8.92
C VAL A 124 -9.29 -4.74 8.71
N THR A 125 -10.55 -4.33 8.63
CA THR A 125 -11.66 -5.26 8.39
C THR A 125 -11.57 -5.94 7.03
N GLU A 126 -11.12 -5.23 6.00
CA GLU A 126 -10.95 -5.79 4.65
C GLU A 126 -9.76 -6.77 4.58
N LEU A 127 -8.67 -6.46 5.28
CA LEU A 127 -7.52 -7.36 5.42
C LEU A 127 -7.89 -8.63 6.20
N ASP A 128 -8.63 -8.50 7.30
CA ASP A 128 -9.08 -9.62 8.13
C ASP A 128 -10.03 -10.55 7.35
N ALA A 129 -10.99 -9.99 6.61
CA ALA A 129 -11.89 -10.77 5.77
C ALA A 129 -11.13 -11.58 4.69
N ASN A 130 -10.16 -10.96 4.02
CA ASN A 130 -9.31 -11.63 3.04
C ASN A 130 -8.48 -12.76 3.68
N LEU A 131 -7.88 -12.50 4.85
CA LEU A 131 -7.09 -13.51 5.57
C LEU A 131 -7.95 -14.73 5.97
N GLN A 132 -9.17 -14.49 6.47
CA GLN A 132 -10.11 -15.56 6.81
C GLN A 132 -10.51 -16.38 5.58
N ALA A 133 -10.76 -15.74 4.43
CA ALA A 133 -11.10 -16.43 3.19
C ALA A 133 -9.98 -17.38 2.73
N TYR A 134 -8.73 -16.93 2.75
CA TYR A 134 -7.57 -17.80 2.44
C TYR A 134 -7.42 -18.95 3.43
N GLY A 135 -7.63 -18.70 4.73
CA GLY A 135 -7.60 -19.73 5.76
C GLY A 135 -8.65 -20.82 5.56
N LEU A 136 -9.88 -20.46 5.19
CA LEU A 136 -10.94 -21.41 4.85
C LEU A 136 -10.60 -22.24 3.62
N MET A 137 -10.07 -21.62 2.55
CA MET A 137 -9.64 -22.35 1.35
C MET A 137 -8.54 -23.37 1.67
N LEU A 138 -7.55 -23.00 2.49
CA LEU A 138 -6.48 -23.90 2.90
C LEU A 138 -7.02 -25.10 3.69
N LYS A 139 -7.94 -24.87 4.63
CA LYS A 139 -8.58 -25.95 5.40
C LYS A 139 -9.38 -26.89 4.51
N ALA A 140 -10.11 -26.36 3.52
CA ALA A 140 -10.85 -27.16 2.56
C ALA A 140 -9.91 -28.05 1.72
N PHE A 141 -8.78 -27.51 1.28
CA PHE A 141 -7.77 -28.26 0.54
C PHE A 141 -7.15 -29.39 1.39
N GLN A 142 -6.79 -29.11 2.64
CA GLN A 142 -6.29 -30.12 3.57
C GLN A 142 -7.30 -31.24 3.84
N PHE A 143 -8.59 -30.90 3.97
CA PHE A 143 -9.66 -31.88 4.12
C PHE A 143 -9.79 -32.79 2.89
N ALA A 144 -9.75 -32.22 1.69
CA ALA A 144 -9.80 -32.98 0.44
C ALA A 144 -8.63 -33.95 0.28
N ILE A 145 -7.41 -33.52 0.65
CA ILE A 145 -6.23 -34.39 0.67
C ILE A 145 -6.41 -35.53 1.68
N SER A 146 -6.84 -35.20 2.90
CA SER A 146 -7.01 -36.19 3.97
C SER A 146 -8.03 -37.26 3.60
N HIS A 147 -9.17 -36.86 3.02
CA HIS A 147 -10.20 -37.79 2.55
C HIS A 147 -9.69 -38.70 1.42
N SER A 148 -8.92 -38.13 0.49
CA SER A 148 -8.30 -38.90 -0.60
C SER A 148 -7.28 -39.92 -0.07
N LEU A 149 -6.44 -39.53 0.90
CA LEU A 149 -5.44 -40.42 1.52
C LEU A 149 -6.10 -41.58 2.27
N ILE A 150 -7.16 -41.30 3.05
CA ILE A 150 -7.93 -42.32 3.78
C ILE A 150 -8.56 -43.33 2.80
N SER A 151 -9.11 -42.85 1.70
CA SER A 151 -9.69 -43.72 0.65
C SER A 151 -8.63 -44.66 0.04
N ILE A 152 -7.43 -44.14 -0.21
CA ILE A 152 -6.30 -44.92 -0.74
C ILE A 152 -5.85 -46.00 0.27
N GLU A 153 -5.69 -45.65 1.54
CA GLU A 153 -5.33 -46.59 2.61
C GLU A 153 -6.37 -47.70 2.76
N ALA A 154 -7.66 -47.36 2.73
CA ALA A 154 -8.75 -48.33 2.81
C ALA A 154 -8.73 -49.33 1.64
N LEU A 155 -8.46 -48.85 0.43
CA LEU A 155 -8.34 -49.69 -0.77
C LEU A 155 -7.15 -50.64 -0.70
N PHE A 156 -6.02 -50.20 -0.15
CA PHE A 156 -4.85 -51.05 0.07
C PHE A 156 -5.12 -52.14 1.11
N VAL A 157 -5.83 -51.83 2.19
CA VAL A 157 -6.27 -52.81 3.19
C VAL A 157 -7.23 -53.83 2.56
N TYR A 158 -8.20 -53.38 1.76
CA TYR A 158 -9.13 -54.27 1.07
C TYR A 158 -8.42 -55.27 0.15
N LEU A 159 -7.46 -54.79 -0.65
CA LEU A 159 -6.66 -55.64 -1.54
C LEU A 159 -5.81 -56.66 -0.76
N LYS A 160 -5.22 -56.27 0.38
CA LYS A 160 -4.48 -57.20 1.24
C LYS A 160 -5.36 -58.31 1.80
N ILE A 161 -6.56 -57.97 2.28
CA ILE A 161 -7.53 -58.94 2.78
C ILE A 161 -7.93 -59.90 1.66
N TYR A 162 -8.27 -59.36 0.49
CA TYR A 162 -8.66 -60.15 -0.67
C TYR A 162 -7.56 -61.12 -1.13
N ALA A 163 -6.31 -60.64 -1.20
CA ALA A 163 -5.15 -61.48 -1.56
C ALA A 163 -4.90 -62.59 -0.52
N PHE A 164 -5.04 -62.28 0.78
CA PHE A 164 -4.91 -63.28 1.85
C PHE A 164 -5.98 -64.36 1.76
N THR A 165 -7.25 -63.98 1.56
CA THR A 165 -8.34 -64.94 1.41
C THR A 165 -8.18 -65.79 0.15
N PHE A 166 -7.73 -65.20 -0.96
CA PHE A 166 -7.45 -65.93 -2.19
C PHE A 166 -6.33 -66.97 -1.97
N SER A 167 -5.22 -66.55 -1.35
CA SER A 167 -4.11 -67.45 -1.01
C SER A 167 -4.55 -68.59 -0.09
N ALA A 168 -5.37 -68.32 0.92
CA ALA A 168 -5.88 -69.34 1.84
C ALA A 168 -6.79 -70.34 1.13
N VAL A 169 -7.66 -69.88 0.23
CA VAL A 169 -8.51 -70.75 -0.60
C VAL A 169 -7.66 -71.62 -1.52
N THR A 170 -6.67 -71.04 -2.21
CA THR A 170 -5.80 -71.83 -3.10
C THR A 170 -5.00 -72.88 -2.35
N VAL A 171 -4.46 -72.57 -1.17
CA VAL A 171 -3.75 -73.54 -0.34
C VAL A 171 -4.69 -74.64 0.15
N GLY A 172 -5.90 -74.27 0.59
CA GLY A 172 -6.92 -75.23 1.01
C GLY A 172 -7.30 -76.21 -0.09
N GLN A 173 -7.48 -75.73 -1.33
CA GLN A 173 -7.75 -76.61 -2.48
C GLN A 173 -6.57 -77.56 -2.79
N ILE A 174 -5.33 -77.09 -2.66
CA ILE A 174 -4.14 -77.92 -2.87
C ILE A 174 -4.04 -79.03 -1.80
N GLU A 175 -4.25 -78.69 -0.53
CA GLU A 175 -4.22 -79.69 0.56
C GLU A 175 -5.34 -80.73 0.44
N GLU A 176 -6.49 -80.34 -0.08
CA GLU A 176 -7.62 -81.25 -0.31
C GLU A 176 -7.31 -82.24 -1.43
N ILE A 177 -6.70 -81.78 -2.53
CA ILE A 177 -6.20 -82.64 -3.63
C ILE A 177 -5.16 -83.64 -3.12
N ASP A 178 -4.16 -83.18 -2.37
CA ASP A 178 -3.12 -84.06 -1.78
C ASP A 178 -3.72 -85.13 -0.84
N ARG A 179 -4.81 -84.78 -0.13
CA ARG A 179 -5.49 -85.71 0.79
C ARG A 179 -6.30 -86.77 0.03
N GLU A 180 -6.99 -86.39 -1.04
CA GLU A 180 -7.70 -87.33 -1.91
C GLU A 180 -6.74 -88.31 -2.60
N GLU A 181 -5.61 -87.82 -3.12
CA GLU A 181 -4.60 -88.65 -3.79
C GLU A 181 -3.98 -89.68 -2.83
N LYS A 182 -3.64 -89.28 -1.60
CA LYS A 182 -3.17 -90.22 -0.57
C LYS A 182 -4.22 -91.27 -0.16
N GLY A 183 -5.48 -90.87 -0.06
CA GLY A 183 -6.59 -91.78 0.28
C GLY A 183 -6.84 -92.84 -0.78
N GLU A 184 -6.51 -92.55 -2.05
CA GLU A 184 -6.66 -93.48 -3.17
C GLU A 184 -5.51 -94.51 -3.23
N ILE A 185 -4.30 -94.14 -2.79
CA ILE A 185 -3.12 -95.01 -2.76
C ILE A 185 -3.20 -96.06 -1.62
N GLU A 186 -3.91 -95.77 -0.53
CA GLU A 186 -4.02 -96.66 0.65
C GLU A 186 -5.14 -97.73 0.56
N LYS A 187 -5.90 -97.82 -0.53
CA LYS A 187 -6.96 -98.83 -0.66
C LYS A 187 -6.36 -100.24 -0.82
N PRO A 188 -6.54 -101.18 0.15
CA PRO A 188 -5.98 -102.51 0.04
C PRO A 188 -6.74 -103.33 -1.01
N GLU A 189 -5.98 -103.90 -1.93
CA GLU A 189 -6.39 -104.95 -2.85
C GLU A 189 -6.96 -106.12 -2.04
N ARG A 190 -8.28 -106.22 -1.96
CA ARG A 190 -8.94 -107.29 -1.21
C ARG A 190 -9.09 -108.51 -2.11
N ASP A 191 -8.08 -109.35 -1.91
CA ASP A 191 -8.03 -110.81 -2.04
C ASP A 191 -9.40 -111.50 -2.07
N GLY A 192 -9.54 -112.43 -3.01
CA GLY A 192 -10.72 -113.24 -3.17
C GLY A 192 -10.77 -114.33 -2.12
N THR A 193 -11.97 -114.70 -1.68
CA THR A 193 -12.25 -116.08 -1.27
C THR A 193 -13.74 -116.36 -1.28
N MET A 194 -14.09 -117.33 -2.13
CA MET A 194 -15.17 -118.32 -2.10
C MET A 194 -16.62 -117.88 -1.85
#